data_AF-A0A431TU81-F1
#
_entry.id   AF-A0A431TU81-F1
#
_cell.length_a   1.000
_cell.length_b   1.000
_cell.length_c   1.000
_cell.angle_alpha   90.00
_cell.angle_beta   90.00
_cell.angle_gamma   90.00
#
_symmetry.space_group_name_H-M   'P 1'
#
loop_
_entity.id
_entity.type
_entity.pdbx_description
1 polymer ?
#
loop_
_entity_poly.entity_id
_entity_poly.type
_entity_poly.pdbx_seq_one_letter_code
_entity_poly.pdbx_strand_id
1 'polypeptide(L)'
;KYYLNKKYRMKVFTWHGGEKEVLMSPMDSLAYYKRLLHAGFMAMNPLNGQVKAWLGGTNFKYIKDDHVKQGKRQPASTFKPFVYVAAIDQEYSPCC
;
A
#
# COMPACT_ATOMS: atom_id res chain seq x y z
N LYS A 1 25.04 15.17 6.76
CA LYS A 1 25.24 13.88 6.04
C LYS A 1 25.95 12.80 6.87
N TYR A 2 26.80 13.15 7.85
CA TYR A 2 27.54 12.17 8.68
C TYR A 2 26.65 11.27 9.56
N TYR A 3 25.58 11.82 10.16
CA TYR A 3 24.72 11.09 11.11
C TYR A 3 23.86 9.98 10.48
N LEU A 4 23.53 10.07 9.18
CA LEU A 4 22.65 9.11 8.49
C LEU A 4 23.30 7.77 8.20
N ASN A 5 24.64 7.70 8.22
CA ASN A 5 25.40 6.47 7.95
C ASN A 5 26.01 5.87 9.23
N LYS A 6 25.85 6.53 10.39
CA LYS A 6 26.34 6.01 11.67
C LYS A 6 25.45 4.86 12.13
N LYS A 7 26.06 3.72 12.46
CA LYS A 7 25.34 2.55 12.95
C LYS A 7 24.99 2.70 14.42
N TYR A 8 23.75 2.40 14.77
CA TYR A 8 23.29 2.28 16.15
C TYR A 8 22.42 1.04 16.31
N ARG A 9 22.28 0.58 17.56
CA ARG A 9 21.37 -0.51 17.88
C ARG A 9 19.94 0.01 17.79
N MET A 10 19.13 -0.64 16.98
CA MET A 10 17.70 -0.32 16.84
C MET A 10 16.88 -1.60 16.72
N LYS A 11 15.59 -1.49 17.03
CA LYS A 11 14.60 -2.56 16.87
C LYS A 11 13.92 -2.39 15.51
N VAL A 12 13.87 -3.45 14.72
CA VAL A 12 13.13 -3.46 13.45
C VAL A 12 12.13 -4.59 13.38
N PHE A 13 11.11 -4.37 12.56
CA PHE A 13 10.06 -5.35 12.30
C PHE A 13 10.57 -6.47 11.38
N THR A 14 10.26 -7.72 11.74
CA THR A 14 10.55 -8.92 10.97
C THR A 14 9.30 -9.80 10.86
N TRP A 15 9.09 -10.41 9.70
CA TRP A 15 7.93 -11.26 9.44
C TRP A 15 7.94 -12.58 10.20
N HIS A 16 9.12 -13.11 10.55
CA HIS A 16 9.30 -14.47 11.08
C HIS A 16 9.52 -14.52 12.60
N GLY A 17 9.52 -13.37 13.30
CA GLY A 17 9.84 -13.32 14.72
C GLY A 17 9.53 -12.01 15.43
N GLY A 18 8.73 -11.13 14.84
CA GLY A 18 8.35 -9.86 15.47
C GLY A 18 9.49 -8.83 15.45
N GLU A 19 9.88 -8.32 16.62
CA GLU A 19 10.92 -7.30 16.74
C GLU A 19 12.31 -7.96 16.88
N LYS A 20 13.26 -7.57 16.01
CA LYS A 20 14.66 -7.99 16.11
C LYS A 20 15.56 -6.79 16.39
N GLU A 21 16.46 -6.91 17.35
CA GLU A 21 17.52 -5.94 17.57
C GLU A 21 18.66 -6.15 16.58
N VAL A 22 19.05 -5.06 15.90
CA VAL A 22 20.03 -5.10 14.83
C VAL A 22 20.85 -3.81 14.82
N LEU A 23 22.11 -3.93 14.42
CA LEU A 23 23.06 -2.83 14.31
C LEU A 23 23.02 -2.29 12.88
N MET A 24 22.33 -1.17 12.65
CA MET A 24 22.18 -0.59 11.31
C MET A 24 22.24 0.94 11.33
N SER A 25 22.48 1.55 10.17
CA SER A 25 22.36 2.99 9.99
C SER A 25 20.93 3.41 9.62
N PRO A 26 20.56 4.70 9.79
CA PRO A 26 19.30 5.24 9.29
C PRO A 26 19.05 4.96 7.80
N MET A 27 20.10 4.98 6.99
CA MET A 27 19.99 4.66 5.56
C MET A 27 19.68 3.18 5.32
N ASP A 28 20.33 2.29 6.08
CA ASP A 28 20.09 0.85 5.99
C ASP A 28 18.67 0.50 6.45
N SER A 29 18.16 1.19 7.48
CA SER A 29 16.79 0.98 7.97
C SER A 29 15.75 1.41 6.94
N LEU A 30 15.92 2.58 6.33
CA LEU A 30 15.04 3.04 5.23
C LEU A 30 15.06 2.06 4.06
N ALA A 31 16.25 1.59 3.65
CA ALA A 31 16.38 0.61 2.59
C ALA A 31 15.70 -0.73 2.94
N TYR A 32 15.78 -1.15 4.21
CA TYR A 32 15.10 -2.35 4.70
C TYR A 32 13.57 -2.21 4.63
N TYR A 33 13.00 -1.14 5.19
CA TYR A 33 11.55 -0.90 5.16
C TYR A 33 11.02 -0.74 3.73
N LYS A 34 11.81 -0.12 2.83
CA LYS A 34 11.44 0.01 1.40
C LYS A 34 11.33 -1.33 0.67
N ARG A 35 12.01 -2.39 1.14
CA ARG A 35 11.93 -3.73 0.54
C ARG A 35 10.70 -4.51 1.00
N LEU A 36 10.03 -4.06 2.06
CA LEU A 36 8.83 -4.74 2.54
C LEU A 36 7.67 -4.49 1.57
N LEU A 37 6.91 -5.54 1.30
CA LEU A 37 5.70 -5.41 0.52
C LEU A 37 4.60 -4.79 1.38
N HIS A 38 3.94 -3.79 0.82
CA HIS A 38 2.81 -3.12 1.45
C HIS A 38 1.56 -3.21 0.57
N ALA A 39 0.48 -3.69 1.18
CA ALA A 39 -0.83 -3.79 0.58
C ALA A 39 -1.85 -3.01 1.42
N GLY A 40 -2.83 -2.42 0.74
CA GLY A 40 -4.02 -1.83 1.34
C GLY A 40 -5.26 -2.57 0.86
N PHE A 41 -6.31 -2.60 1.67
CA PHE A 41 -7.58 -3.22 1.33
C PHE A 41 -8.74 -2.39 1.88
N MET A 42 -9.81 -2.29 1.10
CA MET A 42 -11.01 -1.56 1.48
C MET A 42 -12.24 -2.25 0.91
N ALA A 43 -13.29 -2.32 1.73
CA ALA A 43 -14.59 -2.81 1.32
C ALA A 43 -15.66 -1.80 1.73
N MET A 44 -16.58 -1.51 0.82
CA MET A 44 -17.70 -0.60 1.06
C MET A 44 -19.00 -1.17 0.50
N ASN A 45 -20.13 -0.69 1.04
CA ASN A 45 -21.44 -0.93 0.44
C ASN A 45 -21.63 0.04 -0.76
N PRO A 46 -21.88 -0.48 -1.99
CA PRO A 46 -22.00 0.35 -3.17
C PRO A 46 -23.26 1.24 -3.19
N LEU A 47 -24.31 0.91 -2.43
CA LEU A 47 -25.58 1.65 -2.46
C LEU A 47 -25.57 2.90 -1.57
N ASN A 48 -24.87 2.85 -0.43
CA ASN A 48 -24.87 3.93 0.56
C ASN A 48 -23.47 4.45 0.92
N GLY A 49 -22.41 3.88 0.35
CA GLY A 49 -21.02 4.30 0.59
C GLY A 49 -20.44 3.92 1.95
N GLN A 50 -21.15 3.12 2.76
CA GLN A 50 -20.67 2.74 4.09
C GLN A 50 -19.44 1.83 3.99
N VAL A 51 -18.34 2.23 4.63
CA VAL A 51 -17.12 1.43 4.73
C VAL A 51 -17.33 0.28 5.69
N LYS A 52 -17.14 -0.95 5.21
CA LYS A 52 -17.23 -2.19 5.99
C LYS A 52 -15.87 -2.63 6.52
N ALA A 53 -14.81 -2.42 5.75
CA ALA A 53 -13.45 -2.74 6.14
C ALA A 53 -12.47 -1.71 5.56
N TRP A 54 -11.47 -1.34 6.36
CA TRP A 54 -10.40 -0.43 5.96
C TRP A 54 -9.07 -0.89 6.55
N LEU A 55 -8.16 -1.35 5.69
CA LEU A 55 -6.83 -1.82 6.03
C LEU A 55 -5.80 -0.98 5.26
N GLY A 56 -5.21 0.01 5.93
CA GLY A 56 -4.24 0.93 5.32
C GLY A 56 -2.85 0.34 5.10
N GLY A 57 -2.52 -0.79 5.72
CA GLY A 57 -1.20 -1.38 5.63
C GLY A 57 -1.09 -2.68 6.43
N THR A 58 0.07 -3.32 6.35
CA THR A 58 0.34 -4.62 6.98
C THR A 58 0.48 -4.54 8.49
N ASN A 59 1.03 -3.45 9.04
CA ASN A 59 1.16 -3.28 10.49
C ASN A 59 1.21 -1.80 10.89
N PHE A 60 0.12 -1.32 11.50
CA PHE A 60 -0.04 0.07 11.94
C PHE A 60 0.98 0.51 13.02
N LYS A 61 1.48 -0.43 13.83
CA LYS A 61 2.45 -0.11 14.90
C LYS A 61 3.78 0.35 14.32
N TYR A 62 4.23 -0.28 13.23
CA TYR A 62 5.54 -0.01 12.63
C TYR A 62 5.46 0.88 11.39
N ILE A 63 4.37 0.80 10.63
CA ILE A 63 4.17 1.56 9.38
C ILE A 63 2.82 2.25 9.48
N LYS A 64 2.84 3.58 9.60
CA LYS A 64 1.65 4.42 9.73
C LYS A 64 1.19 5.04 8.40
N ASP A 65 1.66 4.49 7.29
CA ASP A 65 1.23 4.92 5.97
C ASP A 65 -0.10 4.25 5.59
N ASP A 66 -1.00 5.02 4.97
CA ASP A 66 -2.32 4.53 4.55
C ASP A 66 -2.37 4.38 3.03
N HIS A 67 -2.21 3.14 2.59
CA HIS A 67 -2.18 2.76 1.19
C HIS A 67 -3.56 2.85 0.51
N VAL A 68 -4.65 2.89 1.28
CA VAL A 68 -6.01 2.97 0.72
C VAL A 68 -6.31 4.42 0.30
N LYS A 69 -5.97 5.41 1.13
CA LYS A 69 -6.24 6.82 0.83
C LYS A 69 -5.09 7.56 0.17
N GLN A 70 -3.84 7.32 0.60
CA GLN A 70 -2.68 8.11 0.17
C GLN A 70 -1.90 7.42 -0.96
N GLY A 71 -2.01 6.10 -1.06
CA GLY A 71 -1.30 5.26 -2.03
C GLY A 71 -1.84 5.35 -3.45
N LYS A 72 -1.67 6.48 -4.16
CA LYS A 72 -1.99 6.60 -5.59
C LYS A 72 -1.13 5.62 -6.40
N ARG A 73 -1.79 4.72 -7.14
CA ARG A 73 -1.14 3.73 -8.02
C ARG A 73 -1.84 3.68 -9.37
N GLN A 74 -1.12 3.25 -10.41
CA GLN A 74 -1.71 3.04 -11.73
C GLN A 74 -2.70 1.86 -11.66
N PRO A 75 -3.99 2.05 -11.98
CA PRO A 75 -5.00 0.98 -11.91
C PRO A 75 -4.82 -0.09 -13.01
N ALA A 76 -4.15 0.27 -14.11
CA ALA A 76 -3.94 -0.61 -15.26
C ALA A 76 -5.27 -1.26 -15.72
N SER A 77 -5.29 -2.57 -15.96
CA SER A 77 -6.46 -3.29 -16.48
C SER A 77 -7.72 -3.20 -15.61
N THR A 78 -7.61 -2.83 -14.33
CA THR A 78 -8.79 -2.61 -13.47
C THR A 78 -9.61 -1.39 -13.90
N PHE A 79 -9.05 -0.50 -14.74
CA PHE A 79 -9.76 0.64 -15.31
C PHE A 79 -10.59 0.30 -16.57
N LYS A 80 -10.37 -0.87 -17.19
CA LYS A 80 -11.06 -1.26 -18.44
C LYS A 80 -12.59 -1.21 -18.37
N PRO A 81 -13.26 -1.59 -17.26
CA PRO A 81 -14.71 -1.48 -17.16
C PRO A 81 -15.24 -0.06 -17.42
N PHE A 82 -14.52 0.98 -16.98
CA PHE A 82 -14.92 2.38 -17.25
C PHE A 82 -14.83 2.73 -18.73
N VAL A 83 -13.79 2.25 -19.41
CA VAL A 83 -13.62 2.47 -20.86
C VAL A 83 -14.73 1.75 -21.63
N TYR A 84 -15.07 0.52 -21.24
CA TYR A 84 -16.15 -0.22 -21.90
C TYR A 84 -17.53 0.37 -21.64
N VAL A 85 -17.81 0.84 -20.42
CA VAL A 85 -19.06 1.54 -20.13
C VAL A 85 -19.18 2.81 -20.97
N ALA A 86 -18.10 3.58 -21.13
CA ALA A 86 -18.10 4.76 -22.00
C ALA A 86 -18.36 4.42 -23.48
N ALA A 87 -17.87 3.28 -23.96
CA ALA A 87 -18.17 2.82 -25.32
C ALA A 87 -19.66 2.44 -25.47
N ILE A 88 -20.22 1.70 -24.50
CA ILE A 88 -21.64 1.33 -24.51
C ILE A 88 -22.55 2.58 -24.47
N ASP A 89 -22.17 3.61 -23.73
CA ASP A 89 -22.87 4.89 -23.66
C ASP A 89 -22.86 5.63 -25.01
N GLN A 90 -21.83 5.40 -25.84
CA GLN A 90 -21.71 5.90 -27.21
C GLN A 90 -22.38 4.97 -28.25
N GLU A 91 -23.35 4.16 -27.82
CA GLU A 91 -24.10 3.21 -28.66
C GLU A 91 -23.24 2.11 -29.30
N TYR A 92 -21.98 1.92 -28.86
CA TYR A 92 -21.23 0.74 -29.24
C TYR A 92 -21.83 -0.47 -28.52
N SER A 93 -22.49 -1.33 -29.29
CA SER A 93 -23.06 -2.56 -28.77
C SER A 93 -21.97 -3.40 -28.06
N PRO A 94 -22.25 -3.93 -26.85
CA PRO A 94 -21.33 -4.82 -26.14
C PRO A 94 -21.12 -6.16 -26.87
N CYS A 95 -21.90 -6.43 -27.91
CA CYS A 95 -21.73 -7.56 -28.83
C CYS A 95 -21.46 -7.07 -30.26
N CYS A 96 -20.63 -7.83 -30.98
CA CYS A 96 -20.81 -8.00 -32.42
C CYS A 96 -22.15 -8.68 -32.70
#